data_AF-A0A9P4QZG8-F1
#
_entry.id   AF-A0A9P4QZG8-F1
#
_cell.length_a   1.000
_cell.length_b   1.000
_cell.length_c   1.000
_cell.angle_alpha   90.00
_cell.angle_beta   90.00
_cell.angle_gamma   90.00
#
_symmetry.space_group_name_H-M   'P 1'
#
loop_
_entity.id
_entity.type
_entity.pdbx_description
1 polymer ?
#
loop_
_entity_poly.entity_id
_entity_poly.type
_entity_poly.pdbx_seq_one_letter_code
_entity_poly.pdbx_strand_id
1 'polypeptide(L)'
;MTTELDPAVTRVTVVLNRADDWHKWLFIRKDTAQKNDLWKYVDPATPAADLPTLMAQPEPQLADYHGGATSIAQLTAAELKLYQWEYKRWERRDIEFERHKKALAEFNLDISTTIAAKHLYLIENKDTPHERLTTLKKHLAPSDATRQ
;
A
#
# COMPACT_ATOMS: atom_id res chain seq x y z
N MET A 1 -15.31 16.08 37.60
CA MET A 1 -14.67 15.85 36.29
C MET A 1 -13.81 14.62 36.43
N THR A 2 -14.27 13.50 35.87
CA THR A 2 -13.56 12.21 35.91
C THR A 2 -13.02 11.97 34.51
N THR A 3 -11.70 11.95 34.40
CA THR A 3 -10.99 11.64 33.16
C THR A 3 -11.20 10.15 32.86
N GLU A 4 -12.03 9.84 31.87
CA GLU A 4 -12.12 8.48 31.33
C GLU A 4 -10.80 8.16 30.63
N LEU A 5 -10.08 7.19 31.17
CA LEU A 5 -8.93 6.57 30.51
C LEU A 5 -9.48 5.76 29.34
N ASP A 6 -9.09 6.13 28.12
CA ASP A 6 -9.33 5.32 26.92
C ASP A 6 -8.88 3.88 27.19
N PRO A 7 -9.76 2.87 27.05
CA PRO A 7 -9.34 1.49 27.19
C PRO A 7 -8.34 1.18 26.07
N ALA A 8 -7.12 0.81 26.45
CA ALA A 8 -6.10 0.33 25.53
C ALA A 8 -6.69 -0.81 24.69
N VAL A 9 -7.03 -0.50 23.43
CA VAL A 9 -7.53 -1.48 22.47
C VAL A 9 -6.49 -2.58 22.37
N THR A 10 -6.77 -3.72 22.99
CA THR A 10 -5.90 -4.89 22.93
C THR A 10 -5.98 -5.41 21.50
N ARG A 11 -5.06 -4.98 20.64
CA ARG A 11 -5.00 -5.46 19.25
C ARG A 11 -4.70 -6.95 19.30
N VAL A 12 -5.68 -7.78 18.94
CA VAL A 12 -5.49 -9.21 18.74
C VAL A 12 -4.47 -9.37 17.62
N THR A 13 -3.23 -9.69 17.98
CA THR A 13 -2.16 -9.92 17.02
C THR A 13 -2.11 -11.43 16.77
N VAL A 14 -2.72 -11.87 15.68
CA VAL A 14 -2.55 -13.24 15.22
C VAL A 14 -1.16 -13.34 14.59
N VAL A 15 -0.40 -14.37 14.98
CA VAL A 15 0.91 -14.69 14.40
C VAL A 15 0.76 -15.89 13.47
N LEU A 16 1.21 -15.77 12.22
CA LEU A 16 1.18 -16.88 11.26
C LEU A 16 2.29 -17.89 11.58
N ASN A 17 1.93 -19.03 12.17
CA ASN A 17 2.87 -20.07 12.56
C ASN A 17 2.55 -21.43 11.88
N ARG A 18 1.27 -21.75 11.71
CA ARG A 18 0.78 -22.98 11.08
C ARG A 18 -0.39 -22.68 10.13
N ALA A 19 -0.83 -23.69 9.38
CA ALA A 19 -1.88 -23.53 8.38
C ALA A 19 -3.21 -23.03 8.95
N ASP A 20 -3.59 -23.47 10.15
CA ASP A 20 -4.83 -23.03 10.82
C ASP A 20 -4.86 -21.52 11.12
N ASP A 21 -3.70 -20.88 11.24
CA ASP A 21 -3.59 -19.44 11.49
C ASP A 21 -3.90 -18.63 10.23
N TRP A 22 -3.76 -19.23 9.03
CA TRP A 22 -3.76 -18.54 7.74
C TRP A 22 -4.97 -17.63 7.55
N HIS A 23 -6.18 -18.17 7.71
CA HIS A 23 -7.40 -17.42 7.43
C HIS A 23 -7.59 -16.25 8.39
N LYS A 24 -7.32 -16.46 9.69
CA LYS A 24 -7.44 -15.41 10.72
C LYS A 24 -6.36 -14.34 10.53
N TRP A 25 -5.14 -14.76 10.24
CA TRP A 25 -4.02 -13.87 9.99
C TRP A 25 -4.25 -13.02 8.73
N LEU A 26 -4.62 -13.66 7.61
CA LEU A 26 -4.86 -12.97 6.35
C LEU A 26 -6.03 -11.99 6.45
N PHE A 27 -7.09 -12.34 7.21
CA PHE A 27 -8.22 -11.45 7.47
C PHE A 27 -7.74 -10.12 8.11
N ILE A 28 -6.92 -10.18 9.16
CA ILE A 28 -6.40 -8.98 9.83
C ILE A 28 -5.49 -8.16 8.91
N ARG A 29 -4.65 -8.82 8.10
CA ARG A 29 -3.80 -8.13 7.12
C ARG A 29 -4.61 -7.47 6.02
N LYS A 30 -5.68 -8.12 5.56
CA LYS A 30 -6.63 -7.55 4.61
C LYS A 30 -7.31 -6.30 5.16
N ASP A 31 -7.82 -6.34 6.39
CA ASP A 31 -8.40 -5.16 7.06
C ASP A 31 -7.40 -4.00 7.17
N THR A 32 -6.15 -4.32 7.55
CA THR A 32 -5.06 -3.34 7.68
C THR A 32 -4.72 -2.68 6.34
N ALA A 33 -4.67 -3.47 5.27
CA ALA A 33 -4.43 -2.97 3.92
C ALA A 33 -5.63 -2.16 3.39
N GLN A 34 -6.86 -2.61 3.62
CA GLN A 34 -8.09 -1.92 3.19
C GLN A 34 -8.24 -0.55 3.86
N LYS A 35 -7.86 -0.43 5.15
CA LYS A 35 -7.84 0.86 5.85
C LYS A 35 -7.00 1.94 5.14
N ASN A 36 -6.00 1.53 4.36
CA ASN A 36 -5.10 2.41 3.62
C ASN A 36 -5.30 2.31 2.09
N ASP A 37 -6.42 1.73 1.62
CA ASP A 37 -6.72 1.51 0.20
C ASP A 37 -5.64 0.71 -0.57
N LEU A 38 -4.89 -0.12 0.15
CA LEU A 38 -3.74 -0.86 -0.41
C LEU A 38 -4.11 -2.22 -0.99
N TRP A 39 -5.23 -2.83 -0.57
CA TRP A 39 -5.50 -4.24 -0.87
C TRP A 39 -5.44 -4.57 -2.37
N LYS A 40 -5.91 -3.65 -3.22
CA LYS A 40 -5.87 -3.77 -4.68
C LYS A 40 -4.45 -3.95 -5.26
N TYR A 41 -3.42 -3.51 -4.54
CA TYR A 41 -2.00 -3.63 -4.95
C TYR A 41 -1.30 -4.87 -4.38
N VAL A 42 -1.90 -5.55 -3.40
CA VAL A 42 -1.21 -6.57 -2.60
C VAL A 42 -1.95 -7.91 -2.53
N ASP A 43 -3.14 -8.01 -3.13
CA ASP A 43 -3.99 -9.20 -3.05
C ASP A 43 -3.27 -10.47 -3.59
N PRO A 44 -2.99 -11.48 -2.73
CA PRO A 44 -2.33 -12.71 -3.15
C PRO A 44 -3.26 -13.68 -3.90
N ALA A 45 -4.53 -13.32 -4.11
CA ALA A 45 -5.43 -14.02 -5.03
C ALA A 45 -5.31 -13.49 -6.46
N THR A 46 -4.80 -12.27 -6.65
CA THR A 46 -4.65 -11.64 -7.95
C THR A 46 -3.25 -11.94 -8.52
N PRO A 47 -3.14 -12.39 -9.79
CA PRO A 47 -1.86 -12.54 -10.47
C PRO A 47 -1.10 -11.21 -10.52
N ALA A 48 0.23 -11.26 -10.39
CA ALA A 48 1.05 -10.04 -10.37
C ALA A 48 0.87 -9.16 -11.62
N ALA A 49 0.59 -9.76 -12.78
CA ALA A 49 0.36 -9.05 -14.03
C ALA A 49 -0.95 -8.23 -14.04
N ASP A 50 -1.92 -8.58 -13.19
CA ASP A 50 -3.23 -7.94 -13.13
C ASP A 50 -3.30 -6.87 -12.02
N LEU A 51 -2.24 -6.73 -11.22
CA LEU A 51 -2.19 -5.73 -10.16
C LEU A 51 -1.98 -4.34 -10.74
N PRO A 52 -2.71 -3.32 -10.25
CA PRO A 52 -2.40 -1.93 -10.57
C PRO A 52 -0.98 -1.58 -10.15
N THR A 53 -0.29 -0.76 -10.94
CA THR A 53 1.00 -0.20 -10.52
C THR A 53 0.77 1.13 -9.80
N LEU A 54 1.36 1.30 -8.63
CA LEU A 54 1.38 2.59 -7.96
C LEU A 54 2.41 3.50 -8.67
N MET A 55 1.93 4.48 -9.43
CA MET A 55 2.77 5.38 -10.21
C MET A 55 2.56 6.83 -9.79
N ALA A 56 3.67 7.55 -9.61
CA ALA A 56 3.64 9.00 -9.47
C ALA A 56 3.18 9.62 -10.80
N GLN A 57 2.36 10.66 -10.71
CA GLN A 57 2.03 11.46 -11.87
C GLN A 57 3.18 12.42 -12.15
N PRO A 58 3.54 12.67 -13.43
CA PRO A 58 4.57 13.65 -13.75
C PRO A 58 4.16 15.04 -13.26
N GLU A 59 5.12 15.78 -12.72
CA GLU A 59 4.93 17.18 -12.33
C GLU A 59 4.63 18.01 -13.59
N PRO A 60 3.54 18.80 -13.62
CA PRO A 60 3.23 19.67 -14.74
C PRO A 60 4.38 20.63 -15.02
N GLN A 61 4.81 20.72 -16.28
CA GLN A 61 5.88 21.63 -16.69
C GLN A 61 5.29 22.86 -17.38
N LEU A 62 5.95 24.01 -17.26
CA LEU A 62 5.52 25.23 -17.97
C LEU A 62 5.50 25.02 -19.50
N ALA A 63 6.44 24.22 -20.00
CA ALA A 63 6.54 23.86 -21.41
C ALA A 63 5.31 23.11 -21.96
N ASP A 64 4.51 22.47 -21.09
CA ASP A 64 3.28 21.77 -21.48
C ASP A 64 2.16 22.75 -21.88
N TYR A 65 2.26 24.00 -21.43
CA TYR A 65 1.26 25.04 -21.66
C TYR A 65 1.73 26.08 -22.67
N HIS A 66 3.04 26.36 -22.70
CA HIS A 66 3.66 27.27 -23.65
C HIS A 66 5.01 26.72 -24.10
N GLY A 67 5.13 26.42 -25.40
CA GLY A 67 6.30 25.75 -25.95
C GLY A 67 7.62 26.49 -25.66
N GLY A 68 8.55 25.82 -24.96
CA GLY A 68 9.83 26.40 -24.59
C GLY A 68 9.79 27.34 -23.39
N ALA A 69 8.66 27.45 -22.68
CA ALA A 69 8.58 28.25 -21.48
C ALA A 69 9.45 27.65 -20.35
N THR A 70 10.33 28.49 -19.81
CA THR A 70 11.18 28.21 -18.65
C THR A 70 10.83 29.09 -17.45
N SER A 71 9.91 30.05 -17.61
CA SER A 71 9.49 30.97 -16.55
C SER A 71 8.00 31.30 -16.65
N ILE A 72 7.35 31.47 -15.49
CA ILE A 72 5.94 31.87 -15.38
C ILE A 72 5.64 33.21 -16.08
N ALA A 73 6.65 34.07 -16.24
CA ALA A 73 6.50 35.36 -16.91
C ALA A 73 6.26 35.23 -18.42
N GLN A 74 6.56 34.07 -19.02
CA GLN A 74 6.34 33.78 -20.43
C GLN A 74 4.92 33.27 -20.70
N LEU A 75 4.15 32.97 -19.65
CA LEU A 75 2.78 32.48 -19.79
C LEU A 75 1.80 33.66 -19.82
N THR A 76 0.78 33.52 -20.66
CA THR A 76 -0.43 34.34 -20.60
C THR A 76 -1.19 34.08 -19.30
N ALA A 77 -2.09 35.01 -18.93
CA ALA A 77 -2.94 34.83 -17.75
C ALA A 77 -3.81 33.56 -17.80
N ALA A 78 -4.22 33.13 -19.00
CA ALA A 78 -5.00 31.91 -19.19
C ALA A 78 -4.15 30.64 -19.00
N GLU A 79 -2.96 30.59 -19.62
CA GLU A 79 -2.01 29.48 -19.45
C GLU A 79 -1.55 29.36 -17.99
N LEU A 80 -1.24 30.48 -17.34
CA LEU A 80 -0.85 30.50 -15.93
C LEU A 80 -1.96 29.95 -15.03
N LYS A 81 -3.22 30.33 -15.29
CA LYS A 81 -4.37 29.82 -14.53
C LYS A 81 -4.54 28.31 -14.70
N LEU A 82 -4.35 27.78 -15.91
CA LEU A 82 -4.45 26.35 -16.19
C LEU A 82 -3.29 25.57 -15.53
N TYR A 83 -2.06 26.07 -15.65
CA TYR A 83 -0.89 25.52 -14.98
C TYR A 83 -1.09 25.45 -13.46
N GLN A 84 -1.52 26.54 -12.82
CA GLN A 84 -1.76 26.56 -11.37
C GLN A 84 -2.84 25.57 -10.95
N TRP A 85 -3.87 25.36 -11.76
CA TRP A 85 -4.92 24.39 -11.46
C TRP A 85 -4.41 22.95 -11.55
N GLU A 86 -3.67 22.61 -12.61
CA GLU A 86 -3.08 21.28 -12.78
C GLU A 86 -1.96 21.00 -11.77
N TYR A 87 -1.13 21.99 -11.44
CA TYR A 87 -0.11 21.87 -10.40
C TYR A 87 -0.73 21.53 -9.05
N LYS A 88 -1.78 22.26 -8.63
CA LYS A 88 -2.53 21.94 -7.39
C LYS A 88 -3.18 20.56 -7.44
N ARG A 89 -3.63 20.11 -8.61
CA ARG A 89 -4.19 18.76 -8.78
C ARG A 89 -3.10 17.69 -8.69
N TRP A 90 -1.94 17.95 -9.27
CA TRP A 90 -0.75 17.09 -9.16
C TRP A 90 -0.29 16.98 -7.71
N GLU A 91 -0.10 18.10 -7.00
CA GLU A 91 0.32 18.13 -5.59
C GLU A 91 -0.59 17.25 -4.70
N ARG A 92 -1.91 17.36 -4.87
CA ARG A 92 -2.86 16.48 -4.16
C ARG A 92 -2.67 15.00 -4.48
N ARG A 93 -2.40 14.65 -5.74
CA ARG A 93 -2.15 13.25 -6.15
C ARG A 93 -0.79 12.75 -5.67
N ASP A 94 0.21 13.62 -5.61
CA ASP A 94 1.55 13.29 -5.13
C ASP A 94 1.56 12.98 -3.63
N ILE A 95 0.84 13.78 -2.84
CA ILE A 95 0.61 13.51 -1.41
C ILE A 95 -0.05 12.14 -1.21
N GLU A 96 -1.07 11.84 -1.99
CA GLU A 96 -1.73 10.53 -1.95
C GLU A 96 -0.76 9.40 -2.35
N PHE A 97 0.03 9.59 -3.40
CA PHE A 97 1.03 8.62 -3.86
C PHE A 97 2.06 8.31 -2.76
N GLU A 98 2.66 9.33 -2.14
CA GLU A 98 3.62 9.16 -1.06
C GLU A 98 2.98 8.54 0.18
N ARG A 99 1.72 8.86 0.48
CA ARG A 99 0.96 8.18 1.55
C ARG A 99 0.82 6.68 1.27
N HIS A 100 0.42 6.29 0.07
CA HIS A 100 0.27 4.87 -0.30
C HIS A 100 1.63 4.14 -0.29
N LYS A 101 2.68 4.77 -0.80
CA LYS A 101 4.04 4.23 -0.81
C LYS A 101 4.56 3.97 0.61
N LYS A 102 4.38 4.93 1.52
CA LYS A 102 4.71 4.75 2.94
C LYS A 102 3.89 3.63 3.57
N ALA A 103 2.58 3.59 3.33
CA ALA A 103 1.70 2.58 3.88
C ALA A 103 2.03 1.16 3.33
N LEU A 104 2.48 1.03 2.08
CA LEU A 104 2.98 -0.24 1.53
C LEU A 104 4.25 -0.72 2.25
N ALA A 105 5.19 0.19 2.54
CA ALA A 105 6.40 -0.14 3.28
C ALA A 105 6.08 -0.59 4.72
N GLU A 106 5.17 0.12 5.39
CA GLU A 106 4.68 -0.25 6.73
C GLU A 106 3.95 -1.59 6.71
N PHE A 107 3.12 -1.84 5.70
CA PHE A 107 2.43 -3.12 5.53
C PHE A 107 3.41 -4.27 5.27
N ASN A 108 4.49 -4.02 4.55
CA ASN A 108 5.56 -5.00 4.35
C ASN A 108 6.21 -5.40 5.68
N LEU A 109 6.47 -4.41 6.54
CA LEU A 109 7.00 -4.63 7.90
C LEU A 109 5.99 -5.37 8.79
N ASP A 110 4.71 -5.01 8.72
CA ASP A 110 3.63 -5.68 9.45
C ASP A 110 3.55 -7.17 9.08
N ILE A 111 3.72 -7.53 7.81
CA ILE A 111 3.83 -8.95 7.40
C ILE A 111 5.03 -9.61 8.08
N SER A 112 6.23 -9.02 8.01
CA SER A 112 7.44 -9.61 8.63
C SER A 112 7.35 -9.78 10.14
N THR A 113 6.70 -8.86 10.85
CA THR A 113 6.61 -8.89 12.31
C THR A 113 5.48 -9.76 12.84
N THR A 114 4.57 -10.20 11.96
CA THR A 114 3.39 -11.00 12.34
C THR A 114 3.44 -12.43 11.80
N ILE A 115 4.59 -12.87 11.30
CA ILE A 115 4.86 -14.29 11.04
C ILE A 115 5.79 -14.88 12.10
N ALA A 116 5.71 -16.18 12.33
CA ALA A 116 6.65 -16.84 13.23
C ALA A 116 8.08 -16.74 12.68
N ALA A 117 9.07 -16.50 13.55
CA ALA A 117 10.46 -16.28 13.16
C ALA A 117 11.04 -17.39 12.26
N LYS A 118 10.61 -18.65 12.47
CA LYS A 118 11.01 -19.80 11.65
C LYS A 118 10.59 -19.70 10.18
N HIS A 119 9.67 -18.80 9.82
CA HIS A 119 9.17 -18.60 8.46
C HIS A 119 9.79 -17.37 7.77
N LEU A 120 10.63 -16.58 8.46
CA LEU A 120 11.23 -15.37 7.89
C LEU A 120 12.05 -15.65 6.63
N TYR A 121 12.72 -16.81 6.57
CA TYR A 121 13.49 -17.23 5.39
C TYR A 121 12.64 -17.34 4.11
N LEU A 122 11.31 -17.55 4.24
CA LEU A 122 10.41 -17.61 3.08
C LEU A 122 10.28 -16.24 2.39
N ILE A 123 10.48 -15.15 3.12
CA ILE A 123 10.19 -13.79 2.66
C ILE A 123 11.41 -12.87 2.65
N GLU A 124 12.60 -13.36 3.02
CA GLU A 124 13.82 -12.54 3.15
C GLU A 124 14.20 -11.83 1.84
N ASN A 125 14.00 -12.49 0.69
CA ASN A 125 14.29 -11.99 -0.66
C ASN A 125 12.99 -11.66 -1.42
N LYS A 126 12.01 -11.09 -0.72
CA LYS A 126 10.71 -10.68 -1.27
C LYS A 126 10.50 -9.23 -0.89
N ASP A 127 10.58 -8.35 -1.87
CA ASP A 127 10.65 -6.90 -1.65
C ASP A 127 9.26 -6.29 -1.51
N THR A 128 8.27 -6.87 -2.20
CA THR A 128 6.90 -6.35 -2.19
C THR A 128 5.98 -7.12 -1.25
N PRO A 129 4.96 -6.46 -0.66
CA PRO A 129 3.95 -7.16 0.13
C PRO A 129 3.22 -8.26 -0.64
N HIS A 130 2.96 -8.07 -1.94
CA HIS A 130 2.30 -9.08 -2.77
C HIS A 130 3.14 -10.35 -2.89
N GLU A 131 4.43 -10.23 -3.17
CA GLU A 131 5.34 -11.38 -3.26
C GLU A 131 5.42 -12.14 -1.93
N ARG A 132 5.47 -11.40 -0.82
CA ARG A 132 5.46 -11.99 0.53
C ARG A 132 4.17 -12.75 0.79
N LEU A 133 3.02 -12.12 0.56
CA LEU A 133 1.71 -12.75 0.79
C LEU A 133 1.50 -13.97 -0.11
N THR A 134 1.90 -13.90 -1.38
CA THR A 134 1.80 -15.01 -2.32
C THR A 134 2.71 -16.17 -1.91
N THR A 135 3.93 -15.88 -1.47
CA THR A 135 4.86 -16.91 -0.97
C THR A 135 4.31 -17.56 0.31
N LEU A 136 3.89 -16.77 1.29
CA LEU A 136 3.31 -17.28 2.52
C LEU A 136 2.04 -18.11 2.24
N LYS A 137 1.18 -17.68 1.31
CA LYS A 137 0.01 -18.45 0.87
C LYS A 137 0.40 -19.82 0.35
N LYS A 138 1.40 -19.88 -0.53
CA LYS A 138 1.89 -21.14 -1.12
C LYS A 138 2.39 -22.14 -0.06
N HIS A 139 3.02 -21.65 1.00
CA HIS A 139 3.67 -22.49 2.01
C HIS A 139 2.80 -22.78 3.24
N LEU A 140 1.90 -21.86 3.60
CA LEU A 140 1.20 -21.84 4.89
C LEU A 140 -0.32 -21.74 4.75
N ALA A 141 -0.88 -21.55 3.55
CA ALA A 141 -2.33 -21.72 3.41
C ALA A 141 -2.68 -23.22 3.49
N PRO A 142 -3.74 -23.61 4.22
CA PRO A 142 -4.23 -24.96 4.18
C PRO A 142 -4.64 -25.31 2.75
N SER A 143 -4.27 -26.49 2.28
CA SER A 143 -4.81 -27.01 1.03
C SER A 143 -6.32 -27.24 1.18
N ASP A 144 -7.08 -27.04 0.10
CA ASP A 144 -8.56 -27.13 0.09
C ASP A 144 -9.12 -28.45 0.66
N ALA A 145 -8.29 -29.49 0.80
CA ALA A 145 -8.59 -30.75 1.48
C ALA A 145 -8.98 -30.61 2.98
N THR A 146 -8.83 -29.43 3.59
CA THR A 146 -9.01 -29.23 5.05
C THR A 146 -10.18 -28.31 5.42
N ARG A 147 -11.05 -27.92 4.48
CA ARG A 147 -12.36 -27.32 4.82
C ARG A 147 -13.38 -28.44 5.09
N GLN A 148 -13.36 -28.97 6.31
CA GLN A 148 -14.49 -29.72 6.89
C GLN A 148 -15.18 -28.89 7.94
#